data_AF-A0A0C9UI26-F1
#
_entry.id   AF-A0A0C9UI26-F1
#
_cell.length_a   1.000
_cell.length_b   1.000
_cell.length_c   1.000
_cell.angle_alpha   90.00
_cell.angle_beta   90.00
_cell.angle_gamma   90.00
#
_symmetry.space_group_name_H-M   'P 1'
#
loop_
_entity.id
_entity.type
_entity.pdbx_description
1 polymer ?
#
loop_
_entity_poly.entity_id
_entity_poly.type
_entity_poly.pdbx_seq_one_letter_code
_entity_poly.pdbx_strand_id
1 'polypeptide(L)'
;MHANDSFLYAQLWALSRAATPKVLTSQIPLLDYVSSSPKLLANCSATPCALTIHEVKEYIQDYAQAAKNTIKAGSDGVEIHTTNGCLIDQFLQDAHLQARSYKSVEPETFDYQSIAE
;
A
#
# COMPACT_ATOMS: atom_id res chain seq x y z
N MET A 1 1.14 31.49 -2.56
CA MET A 1 -0.13 30.84 -2.17
C MET A 1 -0.77 31.60 -1.02
N HIS A 2 -0.18 31.58 0.19
CA HIS A 2 -0.75 32.30 1.33
C HIS A 2 -0.90 33.81 1.14
N ALA A 3 0.00 34.46 0.39
CA ALA A 3 -0.13 35.87 0.04
C ALA A 3 -1.39 36.21 -0.80
N ASN A 4 -2.07 35.20 -1.33
CA ASN A 4 -3.31 35.32 -2.10
C ASN A 4 -4.49 34.67 -1.36
N ASP A 5 -4.47 34.64 -0.02
CA ASP A 5 -5.52 34.05 0.83
C ASP A 5 -5.90 32.61 0.47
N SER A 6 -4.94 31.84 -0.03
CA SER A 6 -5.13 30.47 -0.51
C SER A 6 -4.36 29.47 0.35
N PHE A 7 -4.92 28.26 0.54
CA PHE A 7 -4.33 27.19 1.36
C PHE A 7 -3.58 26.15 0.52
N LEU A 8 -2.58 25.51 1.10
CA LEU A 8 -1.77 24.44 0.54
C LEU A 8 -1.87 23.18 1.40
N TYR A 9 -2.27 22.08 0.77
CA TYR A 9 -2.17 20.74 1.33
C TYR A 9 -1.23 19.92 0.44
N ALA A 10 -0.22 19.27 1.05
CA ALA A 10 0.69 18.42 0.31
C ALA A 10 0.25 16.96 0.38
N GLN A 11 0.18 16.30 -0.78
CA GLN A 11 -0.16 14.89 -0.86
C GLN A 11 1.09 14.03 -0.65
N LEU A 12 1.03 13.06 0.27
CA LEU A 12 2.15 12.17 0.62
C LEU A 12 1.98 10.80 -0.04
N TRP A 13 2.98 10.38 -0.81
CA TRP A 13 2.93 9.18 -1.66
C TRP A 13 4.00 8.16 -1.30
N ALA A 14 3.61 6.89 -1.26
CA ALA A 14 4.50 5.74 -1.34
C ALA A 14 4.08 4.89 -2.55
N LEU A 15 4.86 4.92 -3.62
CA LEU A 15 4.51 4.31 -4.90
C LEU A 15 4.47 2.79 -4.85
N SER A 16 5.42 2.17 -4.13
CA SER A 16 5.51 0.72 -4.01
C SER A 16 5.53 0.05 -5.41
N ARG A 17 4.72 -0.99 -5.69
CA ARG A 17 4.73 -1.71 -6.97
C ARG A 17 4.29 -0.86 -8.17
N ALA A 18 3.67 0.30 -7.95
CA ALA A 18 3.39 1.27 -9.01
C ALA A 18 4.65 2.01 -9.50
N ALA A 19 5.77 1.93 -8.76
CA ALA A 19 7.05 2.47 -9.21
C ALA A 19 7.61 1.66 -10.38
N THR A 20 8.40 2.33 -11.23
CA THR A 20 9.16 1.67 -12.29
C THR A 20 10.47 1.11 -11.71
N PRO A 21 10.69 -0.22 -11.66
CA PRO A 21 11.85 -0.81 -11.01
C PRO A 21 13.18 -0.27 -11.53
N LYS A 22 13.30 -0.07 -12.85
CA LYS A 22 14.51 0.48 -13.49
C LYS A 22 14.87 1.89 -12.98
N VAL A 23 13.86 2.73 -12.73
CA VAL A 23 14.05 4.10 -12.22
C VAL A 23 14.42 4.06 -10.74
N LEU A 24 13.78 3.17 -9.98
CA LEU A 24 14.08 2.97 -8.55
C LEU A 24 15.55 2.59 -8.35
N THR A 25 16.02 1.56 -9.06
CA THR A 25 17.40 1.07 -8.95
C THR A 25 18.43 2.04 -9.49
N SER A 26 18.07 2.92 -10.43
CA SER A 26 19.02 3.91 -10.98
C SER A 26 19.18 5.12 -10.07
N GLN A 27 18.14 5.52 -9.35
CA GLN A 27 18.20 6.67 -8.43
C GLN A 27 18.70 6.29 -7.04
N ILE A 28 18.28 5.12 -6.54
CA ILE A 28 18.65 4.64 -5.21
C ILE A 28 18.98 3.13 -5.31
N PRO A 29 20.26 2.78 -5.60
CA PRO A 29 20.64 1.39 -5.91
C PRO A 29 20.37 0.35 -4.82
N LEU A 30 20.22 0.80 -3.57
CA LEU A 30 19.98 -0.05 -2.40
C LEU A 30 18.50 -0.11 -1.99
N LEU A 31 17.60 0.54 -2.74
CA LEU A 31 16.19 0.57 -2.38
C LEU A 31 15.46 -0.61 -3.04
N ASP A 32 14.87 -1.45 -2.21
CA ASP A 32 14.12 -2.61 -2.67
C ASP A 32 12.82 -2.21 -3.37
N TYR A 33 12.48 -2.96 -4.42
CA TYR A 33 11.18 -2.85 -5.08
C TYR A 33 10.13 -3.60 -4.27
N VAL A 34 9.27 -2.86 -3.54
CA VAL A 34 8.40 -3.42 -2.49
C VAL A 34 6.90 -3.26 -2.73
N SER A 35 6.09 -4.08 -2.07
CA SER A 35 4.62 -4.20 -2.21
C SER A 35 3.96 -4.76 -0.93
N SER A 36 2.64 -4.66 -0.84
CA SER A 36 1.83 -5.38 0.18
C SER A 36 1.90 -6.90 0.02
N SER A 37 2.19 -7.40 -1.18
CA SER A 37 2.30 -8.82 -1.50
C SER A 37 3.25 -9.06 -2.68
N PRO A 38 3.84 -10.27 -2.83
CA PRO A 38 4.82 -10.54 -3.88
C PRO A 38 4.15 -10.93 -5.21
N LYS A 39 3.09 -10.23 -5.58
CA LYS A 39 2.31 -10.49 -6.80
C LYS A 39 2.93 -9.78 -7.99
N LEU A 40 3.30 -10.54 -9.02
CA LEU A 40 3.69 -9.99 -10.32
C LEU A 40 2.44 -9.51 -11.08
N LEU A 41 2.42 -8.24 -11.47
CA LEU A 41 1.35 -7.69 -12.31
C LEU A 41 1.65 -7.97 -13.79
N ALA A 42 0.61 -8.18 -14.61
CA ALA A 42 0.72 -8.63 -16.00
C ALA A 42 1.63 -7.74 -16.89
N ASN A 43 1.79 -6.47 -16.55
CA ASN A 43 2.58 -5.49 -17.32
C ASN A 43 3.85 -5.03 -16.58
N CYS A 44 4.27 -5.71 -15.52
CA CYS A 44 5.45 -5.38 -14.74
C CYS A 44 6.63 -6.30 -15.10
N SER A 45 7.84 -5.74 -15.14
CA SER A 45 9.06 -6.50 -15.48
C SER A 45 9.74 -7.16 -14.29
N ALA A 46 9.26 -6.93 -13.06
CA ALA A 46 9.84 -7.45 -11.83
C ALA A 46 8.75 -7.75 -10.82
N THR A 47 8.95 -8.79 -10.02
CA THR A 47 8.10 -9.13 -8.87
C THR A 47 8.55 -8.31 -7.66
N PRO A 48 7.65 -7.60 -6.98
CA PRO A 48 8.03 -6.85 -5.78
C PRO A 48 8.23 -7.77 -4.56
N CYS A 49 9.09 -7.36 -3.64
CA CYS A 49 9.21 -7.96 -2.32
C CYS A 49 8.01 -7.55 -1.45
N ALA A 50 7.46 -8.50 -0.68
CA ALA A 50 6.40 -8.20 0.27
C ALA A 50 7.00 -7.53 1.50
N LEU A 51 6.41 -6.41 1.93
CA LEU A 51 6.82 -5.75 3.17
C LEU A 51 6.54 -6.64 4.38
N THR A 52 7.53 -6.73 5.25
CA THR A 52 7.40 -7.27 6.60
C THR A 52 6.63 -6.32 7.51
N ILE A 53 6.12 -6.83 8.63
CA ILE A 53 5.45 -6.01 9.64
C ILE A 53 6.38 -4.91 10.19
N HIS A 54 7.68 -5.17 10.25
CA HIS A 54 8.66 -4.19 10.70
C HIS A 54 8.76 -3.03 9.71
N GLU A 55 8.96 -3.33 8.43
CA GLU A 55 9.05 -2.30 7.38
C GLU A 55 7.74 -1.51 7.24
N VAL A 56 6.57 -2.15 7.42
CA VAL A 56 5.29 -1.42 7.47
C VAL A 56 5.29 -0.38 8.61
N LYS A 57 5.85 -0.70 9.77
CA LYS A 57 5.97 0.27 10.87
C LYS A 57 6.95 1.39 10.54
N GLU A 58 8.01 1.11 9.80
CA GLU A 58 8.94 2.13 9.30
C GLU A 58 8.23 3.08 8.33
N TYR A 59 7.46 2.58 7.37
CA TYR A 59 6.63 3.42 6.48
C TYR A 59 5.67 4.33 7.25
N ILE A 60 5.04 3.83 8.34
CA ILE A 60 4.17 4.66 9.19
C ILE A 60 4.98 5.81 9.82
N GLN A 61 6.20 5.56 10.28
CA GLN A 61 7.08 6.60 10.81
C GLN A 61 7.51 7.58 9.72
N ASP A 62 7.80 7.09 8.51
CA ASP A 62 8.16 7.94 7.37
C ASP A 62 7.01 8.87 6.97
N TYR A 63 5.77 8.37 6.93
CA TYR A 63 4.59 9.21 6.72
C TYR A 63 4.43 10.27 7.83
N ALA A 64 4.62 9.88 9.09
CA ALA A 64 4.54 10.82 10.21
C ALA A 64 5.64 11.89 10.14
N GLN A 65 6.85 11.51 9.75
CA GLN A 65 7.97 12.43 9.61
C GLN A 65 7.81 13.34 8.40
N ALA A 66 7.36 12.81 7.27
CA ALA A 66 7.02 13.57 6.08
C ALA A 66 5.93 14.61 6.41
N ALA A 67 4.88 14.22 7.14
CA ALA A 67 3.84 15.16 7.55
C ALA A 67 4.38 16.29 8.43
N LYS A 68 5.20 15.98 9.44
CA LYS A 68 5.86 17.00 10.27
C LYS A 68 6.72 17.95 9.43
N ASN A 69 7.48 17.41 8.48
CA ASN A 69 8.33 18.20 7.59
C ASN A 69 7.50 19.13 6.71
N THR A 70 6.38 18.65 6.17
CA THR A 70 5.47 19.45 5.33
C THR A 70 4.87 20.62 6.12
N ILE A 71 4.37 20.38 7.33
CA ILE A 71 3.84 21.46 8.17
C ILE A 71 4.94 22.47 8.53
N LYS A 72 6.14 21.98 8.87
CA LYS A 72 7.30 22.85 9.14
C LYS A 72 7.71 23.69 7.93
N ALA A 73 7.50 23.17 6.71
CA ALA A 73 7.74 23.89 5.46
C ALA A 73 6.65 24.93 5.13
N GLY A 74 5.58 25.00 5.92
CA GLY A 74 4.53 26.01 5.79
C GLY A 74 3.33 25.57 4.95
N SER A 75 3.07 24.27 4.77
CA SER A 75 1.74 23.85 4.29
C SER A 75 0.72 23.88 5.43
N ASP A 76 -0.55 24.07 5.07
CA ASP A 76 -1.68 24.08 6.02
C ASP A 76 -2.10 22.67 6.45
N GLY A 77 -1.72 21.67 5.66
CA GLY A 77 -2.01 20.28 5.96
C GLY A 77 -1.34 19.29 5.03
N VAL A 78 -1.66 18.01 5.27
CA VAL A 78 -1.25 16.90 4.42
C VAL A 78 -2.45 16.06 4.04
N GLU A 79 -2.36 15.45 2.86
CA GLU A 79 -3.27 14.44 2.39
C GLU A 79 -2.51 13.12 2.22
N ILE A 80 -3.07 12.02 2.74
CA ILE A 80 -2.49 10.70 2.55
C ILE A 80 -3.05 10.11 1.25
N HIS A 81 -2.17 9.75 0.31
CA HIS A 81 -2.62 9.16 -0.94
C HIS A 81 -2.91 7.67 -0.80
N THR A 82 -4.16 7.30 -1.04
CA THR A 82 -4.67 5.93 -0.85
C THR A 82 -5.34 5.40 -2.12
N THR A 83 -4.92 5.87 -3.31
CA THR A 83 -5.53 5.47 -4.59
C THR A 83 -4.48 5.08 -5.63
N ASN A 84 -4.94 4.75 -6.84
CA ASN A 84 -4.11 4.52 -8.03
C ASN A 84 -3.04 3.42 -7.89
N GLY A 85 -3.29 2.42 -7.03
CA GLY A 85 -2.38 1.31 -6.81
C GLY A 85 -1.11 1.67 -6.05
N CYS A 86 -1.07 2.81 -5.34
CA CYS A 86 0.01 3.12 -4.39
C CYS A 86 -0.08 2.24 -3.14
N LEU A 87 0.96 2.27 -2.29
CA LEU A 87 1.16 1.28 -1.22
C LEU A 87 -0.08 1.02 -0.34
N ILE A 88 -0.73 2.08 0.17
CA ILE A 88 -1.91 1.95 1.04
C ILE A 88 -3.08 1.33 0.27
N ASP A 89 -3.30 1.75 -0.98
CA ASP A 89 -4.34 1.18 -1.84
C ASP A 89 -4.10 -0.32 -2.09
N GLN A 90 -2.85 -0.74 -2.28
CA GLN A 90 -2.50 -2.15 -2.44
C GLN A 90 -2.83 -2.97 -1.20
N PHE A 91 -2.54 -2.46 0.01
CA PHE A 91 -2.93 -3.14 1.25
C PHE A 91 -4.44 -3.27 1.38
N LEU A 92 -5.20 -2.21 1.06
CA LEU A 92 -6.67 -2.24 1.10
C LEU A 92 -7.22 -3.28 0.11
N GLN A 93 -6.74 -3.27 -1.13
CA GLN A 93 -7.20 -4.21 -2.16
C GLN A 93 -6.81 -5.66 -1.85
N ASP A 94 -5.59 -5.91 -1.36
CA ASP A 94 -5.16 -7.27 -1.00
C ASP A 94 -5.95 -7.83 0.19
N ALA A 95 -6.30 -6.98 1.18
CA ALA A 95 -7.17 -7.38 2.29
C ALA A 95 -8.57 -7.76 1.79
N HIS A 96 -9.14 -7.01 0.84
CA HIS A 96 -10.42 -7.36 0.23
C HIS A 96 -10.36 -8.66 -0.58
N LEU A 97 -9.27 -8.91 -1.30
CA LEU A 97 -9.09 -10.16 -2.05
C LEU A 97 -9.00 -11.38 -1.13
N GLN A 98 -8.31 -11.26 0.03
CA GLN A 98 -8.29 -12.33 1.04
C GLN A 98 -9.67 -12.61 1.61
N ALA A 99 -10.46 -11.58 1.94
CA ALA A 99 -11.81 -11.77 2.45
C ALA A 99 -12.75 -12.44 1.43
N ARG A 100 -12.52 -12.23 0.12
CA ARG A 100 -13.34 -12.81 -0.95
C ARG A 100 -13.02 -14.28 -1.21
N SER A 101 -11.76 -14.70 -1.11
CA SER A 101 -11.38 -16.12 -1.24
C SER A 101 -11.98 -17.01 -0.14
N TYR A 102 -12.24 -16.45 1.04
CA TYR A 102 -12.94 -17.17 2.12
C TYR A 102 -14.45 -17.30 1.89
N LYS A 103 -15.08 -16.40 1.13
CA LYS A 103 -16.53 -16.47 0.85
C LYS A 103 -16.90 -17.38 -0.33
N SER A 104 -15.92 -17.82 -1.12
CA SER A 104 -16.13 -18.75 -2.25
C SER A 104 -16.00 -20.22 -1.87
N VAL A 105 -15.76 -20.52 -0.59
CA VAL A 105 -15.92 -21.88 -0.07
C VAL A 105 -17.38 -22.01 0.33
N GLU A 106 -18.20 -22.64 -0.52
CA GLU A 106 -19.52 -23.14 -0.12
C GLU A 106 -19.31 -23.97 1.16
N PRO A 107 -20.05 -23.72 2.25
CA PRO A 107 -19.94 -24.59 3.41
C PRO A 107 -20.33 -25.99 2.96
N GLU A 108 -19.39 -26.93 2.99
CA GLU A 108 -19.71 -28.34 2.78
C GLU A 108 -20.87 -28.67 3.71
N THR A 109 -21.99 -29.06 3.13
CA THR A 109 -23.16 -29.50 3.87
C THR A 109 -22.75 -30.74 4.65
N PHE A 110 -22.42 -30.56 5.93
CA PHE A 110 -22.17 -31.65 6.84
C PHE A 110 -23.46 -32.45 6.97
N ASP A 111 -23.49 -33.63 6.36
CA ASP A 111 -24.63 -34.53 6.38
C ASP A 111 -24.75 -35.20 7.76
N TYR A 112 -25.55 -34.58 8.62
CA TYR A 112 -25.87 -35.07 9.96
C TYR A 112 -26.63 -36.42 9.95
N GLN A 113 -27.07 -36.95 8.80
CA GLN A 113 -27.73 -38.26 8.74
C GLN A 113 -26.76 -39.45 8.72
N SER A 114 -25.46 -39.22 8.56
CA SER A 114 -24.45 -40.29 8.49
C SER A 114 -23.94 -40.80 9.86
N ILE A 115 -24.42 -40.23 10.98
CA ILE A 115 -23.88 -40.48 12.33
C ILE A 115 -24.86 -41.26 13.24
N ALA A 116 -25.91 -41.84 12.66
CA ALA A 116 -26.88 -42.66 13.37
C ALA A 116 -26.88 -44.10 12.86
N GLU A 117 -25.78 -44.81 13.12
CA GLU A 117 -25.73 -46.29 13.20
C GLU A 117 -25.00 -46.73 14.47
#